data_AF-A0A1C4Q2D0-F1
#
_entry.id   AF-A0A1C4Q2D0-F1
#
_cell.length_a   1.000
_cell.length_b   1.000
_cell.length_c   1.000
_cell.angle_alpha   90.00
_cell.angle_beta   90.00
_cell.angle_gamma   90.00
#
_symmetry.space_group_name_H-M   'P 1'
#
loop_
_entity.id
_entity.type
_entity.pdbx_description
1 polymer ?
#
loop_
_entity_poly.entity_id
_entity_poly.type
_entity_poly.pdbx_seq_one_letter_code
_entity_poly.pdbx_strand_id
1 'polypeptide(L)'
;MPMPIREAVGLRQDFRSSTAHREILDVGQEATRRHARRALSETTKEDATMTTVPLPTDGTRWRCTLCGNLTRFDVTRSSKVVEYVHLDLAGESSVEEREVVSETIESVRCRWCNAVDQIELVDRPGAAS
;
A
#
# COMPACT_ATOMS: atom_id res chain seq x y z
N MET A 1 -47.73 51.62 -60.15
CA MET A 1 -47.40 50.21 -59.81
C MET A 1 -45.90 50.12 -59.60
N PRO A 2 -45.34 49.48 -58.56
CA PRO A 2 -45.85 48.34 -57.78
C PRO A 2 -45.86 48.54 -56.23
N MET A 3 -46.46 47.56 -55.52
CA MET A 3 -46.44 47.26 -54.07
C MET A 3 -45.46 46.09 -53.80
N PRO A 4 -45.17 45.63 -52.56
CA PRO A 4 -45.38 46.21 -51.22
C PRO A 4 -44.12 46.20 -50.32
N ILE A 5 -44.20 46.90 -49.18
CA ILE A 5 -43.35 46.69 -47.99
C ILE A 5 -44.20 45.91 -46.97
N ARG A 6 -43.65 44.83 -46.39
CA ARG A 6 -44.06 44.30 -45.08
C ARG A 6 -43.00 43.41 -44.44
N GLU A 7 -43.01 43.45 -43.11
CA GLU A 7 -41.96 43.19 -42.12
C GLU A 7 -41.68 41.71 -41.76
N ALA A 8 -40.54 41.48 -41.09
CA ALA A 8 -40.38 40.71 -39.83
C ALA A 8 -38.87 40.70 -39.47
N VAL A 9 -38.34 41.52 -38.56
CA VAL A 9 -38.27 41.32 -37.08
C VAL A 9 -38.06 39.86 -36.68
N GLY A 10 -36.89 39.52 -36.14
CA GLY A 10 -36.65 38.20 -35.56
C GLY A 10 -35.20 37.94 -35.15
N LEU A 11 -34.93 38.22 -33.88
CA LEU A 11 -33.69 38.10 -33.09
C LEU A 11 -32.72 36.95 -33.46
N ARG A 12 -31.44 37.32 -33.48
CA ARG A 12 -30.30 36.43 -33.22
C ARG A 12 -30.44 35.87 -31.80
N GLN A 13 -30.54 34.55 -31.66
CA GLN A 13 -30.39 33.90 -30.36
C GLN A 13 -28.91 33.70 -30.09
N ASP A 14 -28.35 34.58 -29.28
CA ASP A 14 -27.01 34.43 -28.72
C ASP A 14 -26.97 33.18 -27.85
N PHE A 15 -26.18 32.19 -28.27
CA PHE A 15 -25.84 31.00 -27.50
C PHE A 15 -24.91 31.40 -26.34
N ARG A 16 -25.45 32.12 -25.34
CA ARG A 16 -24.78 32.31 -24.05
C ARG A 16 -24.71 30.97 -23.36
N SER A 17 -23.61 30.25 -23.57
CA SER A 17 -23.21 29.14 -22.70
C SER A 17 -23.16 29.68 -21.27
N SER A 18 -24.19 29.32 -20.51
CA SER A 18 -24.43 29.76 -19.14
C SER A 18 -23.23 29.38 -18.27
N THR A 19 -22.62 30.37 -17.62
CA THR A 19 -21.54 30.22 -16.63
C THR A 19 -21.86 29.13 -15.59
N ALA A 20 -23.14 28.94 -15.27
CA ALA A 20 -23.63 27.91 -14.36
C ALA A 20 -23.25 26.48 -14.77
N HIS A 21 -23.14 26.20 -16.07
CA HIS A 21 -22.79 24.85 -16.54
C HIS A 21 -21.28 24.54 -16.40
N ARG A 22 -20.42 25.57 -16.40
CA ARG A 22 -18.98 25.42 -16.11
C ARG A 22 -18.74 25.23 -14.61
N GLU A 23 -19.50 25.94 -13.78
CA GLU A 23 -19.36 25.89 -12.33
C GLU A 23 -19.74 24.51 -11.76
N ILE A 24 -20.81 23.88 -12.29
CA ILE A 24 -21.23 22.52 -11.91
C ILE A 24 -20.17 21.47 -12.27
N LEU A 25 -19.52 21.62 -13.42
CA LEU A 25 -18.45 20.70 -13.85
C LEU A 25 -17.20 20.83 -12.97
N ASP A 26 -16.83 22.04 -12.57
CA ASP A 26 -15.67 22.30 -11.71
C ASP A 26 -15.89 21.74 -10.28
N VAL A 27 -17.09 21.94 -9.72
CA VAL A 27 -17.49 21.35 -8.42
C VAL A 27 -17.48 19.82 -8.46
N GLY A 28 -17.95 19.22 -9.57
CA GLY A 28 -17.88 17.78 -9.80
C GLY A 28 -16.44 17.27 -9.87
N GLN A 29 -15.56 17.98 -10.57
CA GLN A 29 -14.14 17.64 -10.70
C GLN A 29 -13.38 17.79 -9.37
N GLU A 30 -13.70 18.80 -8.56
CA GLU A 30 -13.13 18.97 -7.22
C GLU A 30 -13.61 17.87 -6.24
N ALA A 31 -14.88 17.47 -6.30
CA ALA A 31 -15.40 16.37 -5.50
C ALA A 31 -14.65 15.07 -5.81
N THR A 32 -14.47 14.73 -7.08
CA THR A 32 -13.70 13.54 -7.51
C THR A 32 -12.24 13.61 -7.04
N ARG A 33 -11.59 14.78 -7.13
CA ARG A 33 -10.21 14.97 -6.64
C ARG A 33 -10.10 14.78 -5.12
N ARG A 34 -11.09 15.25 -4.35
CA ARG A 34 -11.15 15.04 -2.89
C ARG A 34 -11.33 13.56 -2.55
N HIS A 35 -12.20 12.84 -3.24
CA HIS A 35 -12.39 11.40 -3.04
C HIS A 35 -11.14 10.59 -3.40
N ALA A 36 -10.46 10.91 -4.50
CA ALA A 36 -9.22 10.25 -4.90
C ALA A 36 -8.08 10.48 -3.89
N ARG A 37 -7.92 11.72 -3.39
CA ARG A 37 -6.93 12.03 -2.34
C ARG A 37 -7.21 11.30 -1.04
N ARG A 38 -8.49 11.16 -0.67
CA ARG A 38 -8.89 10.42 0.53
C ARG A 38 -8.61 8.93 0.40
N ALA A 39 -8.95 8.32 -0.74
CA ALA A 39 -8.65 6.91 -1.00
C ALA A 39 -7.15 6.63 -0.99
N LEU A 40 -6.32 7.47 -1.63
CA LEU A 40 -4.86 7.33 -1.59
C LEU A 40 -4.28 7.49 -0.17
N SER A 41 -4.85 8.39 0.63
CA SER A 41 -4.47 8.59 2.04
C SER A 41 -4.87 7.41 2.94
N GLU A 42 -6.03 6.81 2.69
CA GLU A 42 -6.52 5.62 3.40
C GLU A 42 -5.64 4.40 3.09
N THR A 43 -5.29 4.16 1.81
CA THR A 43 -4.37 3.07 1.42
C THR A 43 -2.96 3.25 2.01
N THR A 44 -2.45 4.48 2.08
CA THR A 44 -1.13 4.74 2.68
C THR A 44 -1.15 4.56 4.21
N LYS A 45 -2.28 4.84 4.87
CA LYS A 45 -2.45 4.63 6.32
C LYS A 45 -2.51 3.16 6.70
N GLU A 46 -3.17 2.33 5.89
CA GLU A 46 -3.26 0.89 6.15
C GLU A 46 -1.89 0.20 6.02
N ASP A 47 -1.06 0.63 5.07
CA ASP A 47 0.33 0.17 4.92
C ASP A 47 1.24 0.63 6.08
N ALA A 48 1.05 1.87 6.56
CA ALA A 48 1.77 2.40 7.73
C ALA A 48 1.35 1.76 9.08
N THR A 49 0.33 0.90 9.08
CA THR A 49 -0.11 0.12 10.25
C THR A 49 0.31 -1.34 10.17
N MET A 50 1.34 -1.67 9.36
CA MET A 50 2.11 -2.88 9.59
C MET A 50 2.75 -2.79 10.99
N THR A 51 2.08 -3.40 11.97
CA THR A 51 2.60 -3.58 13.32
C THR A 51 3.91 -4.34 13.18
N THR A 52 5.05 -3.63 13.27
CA THR A 52 6.37 -4.25 13.27
C THR A 52 6.37 -5.29 14.39
N VAL A 53 6.41 -6.57 14.01
CA VAL A 53 6.46 -7.65 14.99
C VAL A 53 7.84 -7.58 15.65
N PRO A 54 7.92 -7.45 16.98
CA PRO A 54 9.19 -7.26 17.66
C PRO A 54 10.11 -8.45 17.42
N LEU A 55 11.30 -8.15 16.90
CA LEU A 55 12.31 -9.14 16.51
C LEU A 55 13.11 -9.60 17.73
N PRO A 56 13.38 -10.91 17.87
CA PRO A 56 14.27 -11.40 18.89
C PRO A 56 15.70 -10.97 18.55
N THR A 57 16.40 -10.51 19.57
CA THR A 57 17.84 -10.22 19.57
C THR A 57 18.60 -11.41 20.14
N ASP A 58 19.93 -11.36 20.15
CA ASP A 58 20.75 -12.39 20.82
C ASP A 58 20.36 -12.61 22.29
N GLY A 59 19.84 -11.56 22.95
CA GLY A 59 19.42 -11.59 24.35
C GLY A 59 17.94 -11.84 24.61
N THR A 60 17.11 -11.93 23.57
CA THR A 60 15.65 -12.12 23.73
C THR A 60 15.14 -13.27 22.88
N ARG A 61 13.93 -13.75 23.18
CA ARG A 61 13.25 -14.79 22.43
C ARG A 61 11.75 -14.55 22.42
N TRP A 62 11.05 -15.10 21.43
CA TRP A 62 9.60 -15.06 21.41
C TRP A 62 8.98 -16.01 22.44
N ARG A 63 7.89 -15.55 23.05
CA ARG A 63 6.98 -16.34 23.88
C ARG A 63 5.55 -16.14 23.42
N CYS A 64 4.82 -17.23 23.21
CA CYS A 64 3.39 -17.16 23.05
C CYS A 64 2.72 -17.03 24.43
N THR A 65 2.04 -15.92 24.69
CA THR A 65 1.36 -15.67 25.98
C THR A 65 0.13 -16.56 26.16
N LEU A 66 -0.46 -17.06 25.07
CA LEU A 66 -1.65 -17.92 25.10
C LEU A 66 -1.36 -19.36 25.55
N CYS A 67 -0.30 -19.99 25.02
CA CYS A 67 -0.01 -21.41 25.28
C CYS A 67 1.38 -21.67 25.90
N GLY A 68 2.21 -20.64 26.05
CA GLY A 68 3.54 -20.76 26.63
C GLY A 68 4.62 -21.30 25.70
N ASN A 69 4.34 -21.52 24.41
CA ASN A 69 5.35 -21.97 23.44
C ASN A 69 6.48 -20.93 23.28
N LEU A 70 7.71 -21.44 23.20
CA LEU A 70 8.94 -20.65 23.15
C LEU A 70 9.86 -21.01 21.97
N THR A 71 9.54 -22.07 21.23
CA THR A 71 10.52 -22.72 20.33
C THR A 71 10.05 -22.90 18.89
N ARG A 72 8.74 -22.74 18.60
CA ARG A 72 8.19 -23.03 17.27
C ARG A 72 7.23 -21.94 16.81
N PHE A 73 7.68 -21.13 15.86
CA PHE A 73 6.90 -20.06 15.27
C PHE A 73 7.02 -20.13 13.75
N ASP A 74 5.92 -19.92 13.05
CA ASP A 74 5.96 -19.69 11.61
C ASP A 74 6.12 -18.17 11.40
N VAL A 75 7.13 -17.78 10.62
CA VAL A 75 7.51 -16.38 10.40
C VAL A 75 7.31 -16.07 8.93
N THR A 76 6.52 -15.05 8.63
CA THR A 76 6.35 -14.54 7.27
C THR A 76 7.20 -13.29 7.12
N ARG A 77 7.98 -13.20 6.04
CA ARG A 77 8.91 -12.11 5.77
C ARG A 77 8.87 -11.69 4.31
N SER A 78 9.07 -10.40 4.09
CA SER A 78 9.36 -9.82 2.78
C SER A 78 10.80 -9.36 2.73
N SER A 79 11.55 -9.81 1.73
CA SER A 79 12.95 -9.44 1.51
C SER A 79 13.14 -8.86 0.11
N LYS A 80 13.83 -7.72 0.03
CA LYS A 80 14.33 -7.15 -1.22
C LYS A 80 15.78 -7.59 -1.39
N VAL A 81 16.07 -8.27 -2.48
CA VAL A 81 17.38 -8.88 -2.74
C VAL A 81 17.88 -8.46 -4.12
N VAL A 82 19.16 -8.14 -4.22
CA VAL A 82 19.89 -7.92 -5.47
C VAL A 82 20.85 -9.08 -5.66
N GLU A 83 20.85 -9.67 -6.85
CA GLU A 83 21.66 -10.85 -7.15
C GLU A 83 22.47 -10.62 -8.42
N TYR A 84 23.77 -10.91 -8.36
CA TYR A 84 24.60 -11.04 -9.55
C TYR A 84 24.43 -12.46 -10.10
N VAL A 85 23.65 -12.57 -11.16
CA VAL A 85 23.35 -13.85 -11.83
C VAL A 85 24.23 -13.99 -13.06
N HIS A 86 25.06 -15.02 -13.06
CA HIS A 86 25.79 -15.46 -14.24
C HIS A 86 24.93 -16.46 -15.01
N LEU A 87 24.73 -16.18 -16.29
CA LEU A 87 24.18 -17.14 -17.23
C LEU A 87 25.30 -17.62 -18.15
N ASP A 88 25.41 -18.92 -18.32
CA ASP A 88 26.31 -19.48 -19.31
C ASP A 88 25.78 -19.29 -20.74
N LEU A 89 26.58 -19.69 -21.73
CA LEU A 89 26.18 -19.59 -23.14
C LEU A 89 25.03 -20.52 -23.53
N ALA A 90 24.77 -21.58 -22.75
CA ALA A 90 23.66 -22.50 -22.94
C ALA A 90 22.35 -22.02 -22.27
N GLY A 91 22.44 -20.98 -21.42
CA GLY A 91 21.33 -20.38 -20.68
C GLY A 91 21.13 -20.93 -19.27
N GLU A 92 22.05 -21.74 -18.74
CA GLU A 92 22.01 -22.19 -17.34
C GLU A 92 22.42 -21.05 -16.41
N SER A 93 21.65 -20.84 -15.33
CA SER A 93 21.83 -19.71 -14.41
C SER A 93 22.44 -20.13 -13.07
N SER A 94 23.42 -19.38 -12.60
CA SER A 94 23.97 -19.46 -11.24
C SER A 94 24.07 -18.08 -10.59
N VAL A 95 23.70 -17.98 -9.31
CA VAL A 95 23.90 -16.75 -8.52
C VAL A 95 25.33 -16.73 -7.99
N GLU A 96 26.12 -15.74 -8.37
CA GLU A 96 27.51 -15.58 -7.92
C GLU A 96 27.62 -14.68 -6.70
N GLU A 97 26.77 -13.66 -6.61
CA GLU A 97 26.69 -12.76 -5.45
C GLU A 97 25.22 -12.46 -5.10
N ARG A 98 24.93 -12.34 -3.81
CA ARG A 98 23.61 -11.99 -3.28
C ARG A 98 23.74 -10.93 -2.20
N GLU A 99 23.06 -9.82 -2.38
CA GLU A 99 22.91 -8.74 -1.42
C GLU A 99 21.45 -8.64 -0.97
N VAL A 100 21.19 -8.73 0.33
CA VAL A 100 19.86 -8.44 0.90
C VAL A 100 19.78 -6.95 1.22
N VAL A 101 19.04 -6.21 0.40
CA VAL A 101 18.90 -4.74 0.50
C VAL A 101 18.01 -4.34 1.66
N SER A 102 16.91 -5.06 1.87
CA SER A 102 16.00 -4.82 2.98
C SER A 102 15.23 -6.08 3.33
N GLU A 103 14.83 -6.19 4.58
CA GLU A 103 14.09 -7.34 5.07
C GLU A 103 13.15 -6.92 6.18
N THR A 104 11.88 -7.34 6.07
CA THR A 104 10.82 -6.99 7.01
C THR A 104 10.08 -8.26 7.43
N ILE A 105 9.88 -8.44 8.73
CA ILE A 105 8.96 -9.47 9.24
C ILE A 105 7.54 -8.92 9.22
N GLU A 106 6.65 -9.65 8.56
CA GLU A 106 5.25 -9.26 8.39
C GLU A 106 4.37 -9.85 9.48
N SER A 107 4.62 -11.10 9.86
CA SER A 107 3.85 -11.78 10.89
C SER A 107 4.65 -12.90 11.53
N VAL A 108 4.32 -13.17 12.78
CA VAL A 108 4.81 -14.33 13.52
C VAL A 108 3.59 -15.06 14.07
N ARG A 109 3.52 -16.37 13.85
CA ARG A 109 2.42 -17.22 14.29
C ARG A 109 2.94 -18.33 15.18
N CYS A 110 2.33 -18.52 16.33
CA CYS A 110 2.63 -19.68 17.18
C CYS A 110 2.22 -20.96 16.43
N ARG A 111 3.18 -21.82 16.08
CA ARG A 111 2.87 -23.04 15.32
C ARG A 111 2.09 -24.08 16.13
N TRP A 112 2.06 -23.94 17.46
CA TRP A 112 1.36 -24.86 18.34
C TRP A 112 -0.13 -24.56 18.44
N CYS A 113 -0.52 -23.31 18.70
CA CYS A 113 -1.91 -22.91 18.93
C CYS A 113 -2.47 -21.95 17.86
N ASN A 114 -1.66 -21.59 16.87
CA ASN A 114 -2.03 -20.72 15.75
C ASN A 114 -2.29 -19.24 16.09
N ALA A 115 -2.01 -18.79 17.32
CA ALA A 115 -2.13 -17.36 17.69
C ALA A 115 -1.08 -16.50 16.97
N VAL A 116 -1.47 -15.29 16.54
CA VAL A 116 -0.63 -14.36 15.76
C VAL A 116 -0.38 -13.02 16.47
N ASP A 117 -1.22 -12.68 17.44
CA ASP A 117 -1.22 -11.43 18.20
C ASP A 117 -0.80 -11.61 19.66
N GLN A 118 -0.59 -12.86 20.09
CA GLN A 118 -0.27 -13.23 21.46
C GLN A 118 1.22 -13.62 21.61
N ILE A 119 2.11 -12.86 20.97
CA ILE A 119 3.55 -13.14 20.94
C ILE A 119 4.31 -11.94 21.51
N GLU A 120 5.10 -12.19 22.56
CA GLU A 120 5.93 -11.18 23.21
C GLU A 120 7.41 -11.57 23.15
N LEU A 121 8.30 -10.59 23.38
CA LEU A 121 9.70 -10.85 23.65
C LEU A 121 9.92 -11.05 25.15
N VAL A 122 10.69 -12.08 25.49
CA VAL A 122 11.19 -12.34 26.84
C VAL A 122 12.70 -12.54 26.80
N ASP A 123 13.36 -12.39 27.94
CA ASP A 123 14.80 -12.63 28.03
C ASP A 123 15.16 -14.07 27.66
N ARG A 124 16.28 -14.19 26.95
CA ARG A 124 16.91 -15.47 26.68
C ARG A 124 17.75 -15.87 27.90
N PRO A 125 17.53 -17.06 28.47
CA PRO A 125 18.39 -17.58 29.52
C PRO A 125 19.85 -17.66 29.05
N GLY A 126 20.77 -17.14 29.85
CA GLY A 126 22.22 -17.17 29.57
C GLY A 126 22.75 -16.07 28.63
N ALA A 127 21.94 -15.07 28.26
CA ALA A 127 22.40 -13.95 27.45
C ALA A 127 23.19 -12.89 28.23
N ALA A 128 23.02 -12.83 29.55
CA ALA A 128 23.87 -12.07 30.45
C ALA A 128 24.92 -13.02 31.05
N SER A 129 26.08 -13.12 30.42
CA SER A 129 27.26 -13.83 30.95
C SER A 129 28.51 -13.12 30.51
#